data_AF-A0A0B4KIE7-F1
#
_entry.id   AF-A0A0B4KIE7-F1
#
_cell.length_a   1.000
_cell.length_b   1.000
_cell.length_c   1.000
_cell.angle_alpha   90.00
_cell.angle_beta   90.00
_cell.angle_gamma   90.00
#
_symmetry.space_group_name_H-M   'P 1'
#
loop_
_entity.id
_entity.type
_entity.pdbx_description
1 polymer ?
#
loop_
_entity_poly.entity_id
_entity_poly.type
_entity_poly.pdbx_seq_one_letter_code
_entity_poly.pdbx_strand_id
1 'polypeptide(L)'
;LRLHPVLPLLVPHCPSETCTVGGYTIPKGSRIFFNVWAIHRDPSIWENPLEFDPERFLNSEWDYSGNDFNYFPFGSGRRICAGIAMAERMVMHSLATLVHSFDWTLPQGQK
;
A
#
# COMPACT_ATOMS: atom_id res chain seq x y z
N LEU A 1 0.47 2.73 5.70
CA LEU A 1 0.51 1.66 4.66
C LEU A 1 1.39 2.02 3.46
N ARG A 2 1.53 3.31 3.09
CA ARG A 2 2.45 3.77 2.03
C ARG A 2 3.90 3.36 2.25
N LEU A 3 4.48 3.74 3.39
CA LEU A 3 5.90 3.47 3.68
C LEU A 3 6.14 1.98 3.91
N HIS A 4 5.26 1.27 4.60
CA HIS A 4 5.42 -0.16 4.87
C HIS A 4 4.20 -0.94 4.36
N PRO A 5 4.11 -1.20 3.03
CA PRO A 5 3.06 -2.04 2.49
C PRO A 5 3.33 -3.50 2.89
N VAL A 6 2.32 -4.17 3.44
CA VAL A 6 2.43 -5.58 3.87
C VAL A 6 2.75 -6.51 2.69
N LEU A 7 2.20 -6.19 1.51
CA LEU A 7 2.45 -6.90 0.26
C LEU A 7 3.14 -5.96 -0.75
N PRO A 8 4.47 -5.78 -0.70
CA PRO A 8 5.18 -4.81 -1.53
C PRO A 8 5.08 -5.06 -3.05
N LEU A 9 4.77 -6.30 -3.45
CA LEU A 9 4.55 -6.70 -4.85
C LEU A 9 3.09 -7.10 -5.16
N LEU A 10 2.18 -6.88 -4.19
CA LEU A 10 0.81 -7.41 -4.17
C LEU A 10 0.73 -8.94 -4.41
N VAL A 11 -0.48 -9.47 -4.53
CA VAL A 11 -0.71 -10.85 -4.99
C VAL A 11 -0.49 -10.90 -6.49
N PRO A 12 0.21 -11.91 -7.06
CA PRO A 12 0.46 -11.97 -8.49
C PRO A 12 -0.84 -12.07 -9.30
N HIS A 13 -0.88 -11.36 -10.42
CA HIS A 13 -1.93 -11.47 -11.42
C HIS A 13 -1.50 -12.36 -12.58
N CYS A 14 -2.48 -12.85 -13.34
CA CYS A 14 -2.26 -13.67 -14.53
C CYS A 14 -3.32 -13.32 -15.58
N PRO A 15 -2.93 -12.89 -16.80
CA PRO A 15 -3.89 -12.55 -17.83
C PRO A 15 -4.53 -13.81 -18.41
N SER A 16 -5.85 -13.79 -18.61
CA SER A 16 -6.63 -14.89 -19.17
C SER A 16 -6.41 -15.08 -20.67
N GLU A 17 -5.87 -14.07 -21.34
CA GLU A 17 -5.55 -14.03 -22.77
C GLU A 17 -4.32 -13.15 -23.02
N THR A 18 -3.68 -13.31 -24.17
CA THR A 18 -2.57 -12.44 -24.57
C THR A 18 -3.12 -11.03 -24.79
N CYS A 19 -2.50 -10.03 -24.17
CA CYS A 19 -2.93 -8.65 -24.24
C CYS A 19 -1.75 -7.69 -24.47
N THR A 20 -2.06 -6.42 -24.74
CA THR A 20 -1.05 -5.37 -24.89
C THR A 20 -1.18 -4.36 -23.77
N VAL A 21 -0.07 -4.07 -23.07
CA VAL A 21 0.00 -3.09 -21.98
C VAL A 21 1.22 -2.21 -22.21
N GLY A 22 1.02 -0.89 -22.22
CA GLY A 22 2.13 0.07 -22.45
C GLY A 22 2.86 -0.15 -23.78
N GLY A 23 2.19 -0.69 -24.80
CA GLY A 23 2.79 -1.04 -26.10
C GLY A 23 3.48 -2.41 -26.14
N TYR A 24 3.58 -3.13 -25.02
CA TYR A 24 4.21 -4.46 -24.96
C TYR A 24 3.17 -5.58 -24.98
N THR A 25 3.44 -6.64 -25.75
CA THR A 25 2.64 -7.86 -25.71
C THR A 25 2.96 -8.68 -24.47
N ILE A 26 1.94 -8.92 -23.65
CA ILE A 26 1.98 -9.79 -22.48
C ILE A 26 1.27 -11.10 -22.84
N PRO A 27 1.98 -12.23 -22.92
CA PRO A 27 1.37 -13.52 -23.22
C PRO A 27 0.33 -13.96 -22.16
N LYS A 28 -0.68 -14.71 -22.61
CA LYS A 28 -1.57 -15.46 -21.72
C LYS A 28 -0.74 -16.29 -20.74
N GLY A 29 -1.13 -16.31 -19.47
CA GLY A 29 -0.45 -17.13 -18.46
C GLY A 29 0.78 -16.48 -17.82
N SER A 30 1.21 -15.30 -18.26
CA SER A 30 2.31 -14.57 -17.62
C SER A 30 2.00 -14.22 -16.16
N ARG A 31 3.01 -14.28 -15.30
CA ARG A 31 2.90 -13.84 -13.91
C ARG A 31 3.22 -12.36 -13.81
N ILE A 32 2.26 -11.57 -13.36
CA ILE A 32 2.36 -10.11 -13.26
C ILE A 32 2.44 -9.71 -11.78
N PHE A 33 3.43 -8.89 -11.44
CA PHE A 33 3.59 -8.30 -10.13
C PHE A 33 3.40 -6.80 -10.21
N PHE A 34 2.79 -6.21 -9.18
CA PHE A 34 2.64 -4.77 -9.05
C PHE A 34 3.54 -4.28 -7.94
N ASN A 35 4.60 -3.55 -8.28
CA ASN A 35 5.55 -3.06 -7.29
C ASN A 35 5.03 -1.79 -6.59
N VAL A 36 4.04 -1.98 -5.72
CA VAL A 36 3.45 -0.89 -4.92
C VAL A 36 4.49 -0.26 -3.99
N TRP A 37 5.49 -1.02 -3.53
CA TRP A 37 6.57 -0.47 -2.72
C TRP A 37 7.35 0.64 -3.45
N ALA A 38 7.62 0.43 -4.74
CA ALA A 38 8.30 1.42 -5.58
C ALA A 38 7.41 2.64 -5.85
N ILE A 39 6.16 2.41 -6.25
CA ILE A 39 5.19 3.49 -6.53
C ILE A 39 4.98 4.36 -5.29
N HIS A 40 4.82 3.74 -4.12
CA HIS A 40 4.62 4.45 -2.85
C HIS A 40 5.86 5.20 -2.39
N ARG A 41 7.02 5.03 -3.02
CA ARG A 41 8.28 5.73 -2.73
C ARG A 41 8.77 6.59 -3.89
N ASP A 42 7.98 6.73 -4.95
CA ASP A 42 8.39 7.50 -6.11
C ASP A 42 8.46 8.99 -5.74
N PRO A 43 9.65 9.63 -5.81
CA PRO A 43 9.79 11.05 -5.52
C PRO A 43 9.06 11.96 -6.51
N SER A 44 8.64 11.46 -7.68
CA SER A 44 7.79 12.26 -8.59
C SER A 44 6.32 12.31 -8.15
N ILE A 45 5.92 11.45 -7.21
CA ILE A 45 4.55 11.33 -6.70
C ILE A 45 4.49 11.82 -5.24
N TRP A 46 5.50 11.48 -4.45
CA TRP A 46 5.54 11.71 -3.01
C TRP A 46 6.72 12.61 -2.62
N GLU A 47 6.42 13.78 -2.05
CA GLU A 47 7.45 14.62 -1.42
C GLU A 47 8.07 13.90 -0.22
N ASN A 48 9.40 13.95 -0.09
CA ASN A 48 10.17 13.22 0.93
C ASN A 48 9.69 11.76 1.10
N PRO A 49 9.77 10.92 0.06
CA PRO A 49 9.06 9.64 0.00
C PRO A 49 9.52 8.63 1.07
N LEU A 50 10.71 8.82 1.65
CA LEU A 50 11.26 7.91 2.66
C LEU A 50 10.91 8.32 4.09
N GLU A 51 10.36 9.53 4.29
CA GLU A 51 9.99 10.01 5.62
C GLU A 51 8.68 9.39 6.11
N PHE A 52 8.65 9.07 7.41
CA PHE A 52 7.41 8.74 8.11
C PHE A 52 6.75 10.05 8.57
N ASP A 53 5.88 10.56 7.71
CA ASP A 53 5.13 11.79 7.92
C ASP A 53 3.64 11.46 7.72
N PRO A 54 2.87 11.24 8.81
CA PRO A 54 1.43 11.02 8.76
C PRO A 54 0.63 12.25 8.31
N GLU A 55 1.12 13.46 8.57
CA GLU A 55 0.43 14.73 8.33
C GLU A 55 0.12 14.96 6.86
N ARG A 56 0.93 14.41 5.94
CA ARG A 56 0.66 14.43 4.48
C ARG A 56 -0.70 13.86 4.07
N PHE A 57 -1.36 13.08 4.95
CA PHE A 57 -2.67 12.50 4.69
C PHE A 57 -3.84 13.32 5.25
N LEU A 58 -3.60 14.33 6.10
CA LEU A 58 -4.67 15.05 6.82
C LEU A 58 -5.53 15.95 5.92
N ASN A 59 -4.94 16.54 4.87
CA ASN A 59 -5.60 17.51 3.98
C ASN A 59 -5.59 17.09 2.51
N SER A 60 -5.32 15.81 2.25
CA SER A 60 -5.17 15.25 0.91
C SER A 60 -6.37 14.38 0.53
N GLU A 61 -6.67 14.28 -0.75
CA GLU A 61 -7.67 13.36 -1.29
C GLU A 61 -7.14 11.93 -1.51
N TRP A 62 -6.04 11.54 -0.83
CA TRP A 62 -5.45 10.21 -0.99
C TRP A 62 -6.46 9.11 -0.63
N ASP A 63 -6.77 8.26 -1.60
CA ASP A 63 -7.79 7.22 -1.47
C ASP A 63 -7.16 5.83 -1.64
N TYR A 64 -7.37 4.95 -0.65
CA TYR A 64 -6.91 3.56 -0.73
C TYR A 64 -8.01 2.58 -1.17
N SER A 65 -9.17 3.06 -1.65
CA SER A 65 -10.26 2.25 -2.20
C SER A 65 -9.93 1.56 -3.53
N GLY A 66 -8.73 1.81 -4.07
CA GLY A 66 -8.21 1.22 -5.30
C GLY A 66 -8.46 2.05 -6.55
N ASN A 67 -9.02 3.26 -6.42
CA ASN A 67 -9.20 4.19 -7.54
C ASN A 67 -8.02 5.15 -7.72
N ASP A 68 -7.18 5.32 -6.69
CA ASP A 68 -5.93 6.08 -6.78
C ASP A 68 -4.73 5.16 -6.98
N PHE A 69 -4.16 5.17 -8.19
CA PHE A 69 -2.99 4.36 -8.55
C PHE A 69 -1.67 4.91 -7.99
N ASN A 70 -1.66 6.07 -7.34
CA ASN A 70 -0.52 6.55 -6.57
C ASN A 70 -0.51 5.96 -5.15
N TYR A 71 -1.69 5.56 -4.63
CA TYR A 71 -1.85 5.03 -3.28
C TYR A 71 -2.86 3.86 -3.16
N PHE A 72 -2.47 2.68 -3.66
CA PHE A 72 -3.34 1.48 -3.61
C PHE A 72 -2.74 0.29 -2.82
N PRO A 73 -2.53 0.43 -1.49
CA PRO A 73 -1.92 -0.62 -0.66
C PRO A 73 -2.72 -1.93 -0.58
N PHE A 74 -4.00 -1.91 -0.97
CA PHE A 74 -4.90 -3.06 -0.95
C PHE A 74 -5.18 -3.64 -2.35
N GLY A 75 -4.44 -3.20 -3.36
CA GLY A 75 -4.72 -3.53 -4.75
C GLY A 75 -5.86 -2.69 -5.33
N SER A 76 -6.36 -3.11 -6.49
CA SER A 76 -7.38 -2.39 -7.25
C SER A 76 -8.23 -3.36 -8.08
N GLY A 77 -9.39 -2.87 -8.55
CA GLY A 77 -10.26 -3.55 -9.50
C GLY A 77 -10.83 -4.88 -8.98
N ARG A 78 -11.03 -5.83 -9.89
CA ARG A 78 -11.74 -7.10 -9.62
C ARG A 78 -11.16 -7.94 -8.48
N ARG A 79 -9.88 -7.75 -8.14
CA ARG A 79 -9.16 -8.55 -7.13
C ARG A 79 -8.67 -7.71 -5.95
N ILE A 80 -9.27 -6.53 -5.76
CA ILE A 80 -9.01 -5.71 -4.57
C ILE A 80 -9.32 -6.51 -3.30
N CYS A 81 -8.57 -6.22 -2.23
CA CYS A 81 -8.75 -6.88 -0.94
C CYS A 81 -10.20 -6.74 -0.44
N ALA A 82 -10.90 -7.87 -0.27
CA ALA A 82 -12.23 -7.89 0.32
C ALA A 82 -12.24 -7.52 1.82
N GLY A 83 -11.07 -7.54 2.47
CA GLY A 83 -10.89 -7.30 3.90
C GLY A 83 -10.57 -5.86 4.29
N ILE A 84 -10.63 -4.87 3.39
CA ILE A 84 -10.22 -3.48 3.66
C ILE A 84 -10.90 -2.93 4.92
N ALA A 85 -12.23 -3.00 4.99
CA ALA A 85 -12.99 -2.45 6.13
C ALA A 85 -12.66 -3.15 7.47
N MET A 86 -12.34 -4.44 7.44
CA MET A 86 -11.93 -5.17 8.64
C MET A 86 -10.51 -4.76 9.06
N ALA A 87 -9.58 -4.72 8.10
CA ALA A 87 -8.20 -4.33 8.35
C ALA A 87 -8.11 -2.91 8.92
N GLU A 88 -8.84 -1.96 8.34
CA GLU A 88 -8.92 -0.59 8.83
C GLU A 88 -9.36 -0.54 10.30
N ARG A 89 -10.50 -1.16 10.62
CA ARG A 89 -11.03 -1.18 11.99
C ARG A 89 -10.06 -1.84 12.98
N MET A 90 -9.48 -2.97 12.60
CA MET A 90 -8.55 -3.71 13.47
C MET A 90 -7.27 -2.92 13.73
N VAL A 91 -6.66 -2.35 12.70
CA VAL A 91 -5.42 -1.58 12.83
C VAL A 91 -5.67 -0.32 13.64
N MET A 92 -6.71 0.45 13.32
CA MET A 92 -7.04 1.67 14.05
C MET A 92 -7.35 1.39 15.53
N HIS A 93 -8.17 0.38 15.81
CA HIS A 93 -8.51 0.02 17.19
C HIS A 93 -7.30 -0.46 17.99
N SER A 94 -6.48 -1.34 17.40
CA SER A 94 -5.30 -1.89 18.07
C SER A 94 -4.27 -0.79 18.35
N LEU A 95 -3.99 0.05 17.35
CA LEU A 95 -3.03 1.15 17.48
C LEU A 95 -3.51 2.19 18.50
N ALA A 96 -4.77 2.63 18.41
CA ALA A 96 -5.33 3.60 19.34
C ALA A 96 -5.30 3.07 20.78
N THR A 97 -5.63 1.80 21.00
CA THR A 97 -5.58 1.17 22.33
C THR A 97 -4.16 1.17 22.88
N LEU A 98 -3.18 0.71 22.08
CA LEU A 98 -1.78 0.62 22.51
C LEU A 98 -1.16 1.98 22.81
N VAL A 99 -1.43 2.99 21.97
CA VAL A 99 -0.89 4.35 22.14
C VAL A 99 -1.60 5.11 23.25
N HIS A 100 -2.88 4.85 23.49
CA HIS A 100 -3.62 5.49 24.59
C HIS A 100 -3.24 4.92 25.96
N SER A 101 -3.01 3.61 26.06
CA SER A 101 -2.83 2.93 27.34
C SER A 101 -1.38 2.88 27.85
N PHE A 102 -0.39 3.14 26.99
CA PHE A 102 1.02 2.97 27.35
C PHE A 102 1.93 4.05 26.73
N ASP A 103 2.95 4.44 27.48
CA ASP A 103 4.10 5.16 26.95
C ASP A 103 5.15 4.17 26.46
N TRP A 104 5.68 4.40 25.27
CA TRP A 104 6.58 3.47 24.59
C TRP A 104 8.00 4.04 24.54
N THR A 105 8.97 3.23 24.98
CA THR A 105 10.40 3.51 24.81
C THR A 105 11.11 2.24 24.38
N LEU A 106 12.21 2.38 23.63
CA LEU A 106 13.06 1.24 23.32
C LEU A 106 13.82 0.78 24.57
N PRO A 107 14.10 -0.54 24.70
CA PRO A 107 14.99 -1.02 25.74
C PRO A 107 16.35 -0.33 25.71
N GLN A 108 16.96 -0.19 26.88
CA GLN A 108 18.20 0.55 27.04
C GLN A 108 19.32 -0.04 26.18
N GLY A 109 19.95 0.81 25.35
CA GLY A 109 21.02 0.41 24.43
C GLY A 109 20.57 -0.06 23.04
N GLN A 110 19.27 -0.04 22.73
CA GLN A 110 18.77 -0.29 21.37
C GLN A 110 18.61 1.02 20.57
N LYS A 111 18.87 0.94 19.27
CA LYS A 111 18.65 1.99 18.28
C LYS A 111 17.59 1.55 17.28
#